data_AF-W1Y684-F1
#
_entry.id   AF-W1Y684-F1
#
_cell.length_a   1.000
_cell.length_b   1.000
_cell.length_c   1.000
_cell.angle_alpha   90.00
_cell.angle_beta   90.00
_cell.angle_gamma   90.00
#
_symmetry.space_group_name_H-M   'P 1'
#
loop_
_entity.id
_entity.type
_entity.pdbx_description
1 polymer ?
#
loop_
_entity_poly.entity_id
_entity_poly.type
_entity_poly.pdbx_seq_one_letter_code
_entity_poly.pdbx_strand_id
1 'polypeptide(L)'
;MKLLIEEWAENNLSDNTIEIMKEAVMCYKIGAYRSAFLMSYLAFKLTIRERVLVSITKPDSISESSWNNEVISVLRNDDKWEDCINNMLTTAPDNPKNCLGKVFVFTNREKVKSRYEAWKYTRHSCAHGKEEQISSATVEQFWNYMQDDLPEYYVLGGKKYLGDELYRSYRYFYSLKSSHLNKLLKDISSVYKNNVKQCFDELYDKDKSCISINESNVEFWDTVLVYNDANVTDGFIDFLYSHNNYFLDWYTKHPKLFYMMVSKYDVFIQEFLAPMLEKGYYINQNTFWNLLCDILQFDAKLLNLHKITSDYNKFKMIETIDLAPTKINILKQYGVFNSFLWNAGKDLFNNSGDAHWDYYAWGNGKDDTNIIKCFDHITWDVKLIEKIEISFKDLKENVESRTNSDSKYNGHKRIRTFKEIIESSKDKIKEVCKDNSINLENLPYINEFVK
;
A
#
# COMPACT_ATOMS: atom_id res chain seq x y z
N MET A 1 -28.44 7.51 26.10
CA MET A 1 -27.37 8.21 25.38
C MET A 1 -26.05 7.56 25.74
N LYS A 2 -25.27 7.13 24.75
CA LYS A 2 -23.91 6.58 24.95
C LYS A 2 -22.92 7.75 25.02
N LEU A 3 -22.06 7.76 26.03
CA LEU A 3 -21.03 8.77 26.24
C LEU A 3 -19.79 8.43 25.40
N LEU A 4 -19.02 9.44 25.00
CA LEU A 4 -17.77 9.27 24.25
C LEU A 4 -16.77 8.35 24.96
N ILE A 5 -16.73 8.41 26.30
CA ILE A 5 -15.86 7.53 27.09
C ILE A 5 -16.23 6.04 26.96
N GLU A 6 -17.50 5.71 26.72
CA GLU A 6 -17.94 4.32 26.56
C GLU A 6 -17.37 3.74 25.25
N GLU A 7 -17.45 4.51 24.16
CA GLU A 7 -16.84 4.14 22.87
C GLU A 7 -15.31 4.11 22.95
N TRP A 8 -14.70 5.08 23.63
CA TRP A 8 -13.25 5.07 23.84
C TRP A 8 -12.82 3.84 24.66
N ALA A 9 -13.53 3.48 25.72
CA ALA A 9 -13.19 2.35 26.58
C ALA A 9 -13.28 1.01 25.83
N GLU A 10 -14.36 0.79 25.08
CA GLU A 10 -14.53 -0.38 24.21
C GLU A 10 -13.40 -0.52 23.19
N ASN A 11 -12.79 0.60 22.82
CA ASN A 11 -11.70 0.61 21.87
C ASN A 11 -10.32 0.42 22.52
N ASN A 12 -10.06 0.97 23.69
CA ASN A 12 -8.70 1.13 24.20
C ASN A 12 -8.35 0.22 25.40
N LEU A 13 -9.34 -0.48 25.98
CA LEU A 13 -9.18 -1.25 27.22
C LEU A 13 -9.44 -2.75 26.99
N SER A 14 -8.99 -3.60 27.92
CA SER A 14 -9.30 -5.03 27.93
C SER A 14 -10.74 -5.30 28.36
N ASP A 15 -11.28 -6.49 28.04
CA ASP A 15 -12.65 -6.88 28.38
C ASP A 15 -12.95 -6.72 29.88
N ASN A 16 -12.04 -7.16 30.76
CA ASN A 16 -12.18 -7.01 32.20
C ASN A 16 -12.24 -5.53 32.63
N THR A 17 -11.41 -4.70 32.01
CA THR A 17 -11.36 -3.26 32.31
C THR A 17 -12.57 -2.52 31.73
N ILE A 18 -13.11 -2.97 30.59
CA ILE A 18 -14.33 -2.44 29.98
C ILE A 18 -15.52 -2.61 30.93
N GLU A 19 -15.66 -3.77 31.59
CA GLU A 19 -16.74 -3.99 32.57
C GLU A 19 -16.65 -2.99 33.74
N ILE A 20 -15.45 -2.72 34.24
CA ILE A 20 -15.23 -1.71 35.29
C ILE A 20 -15.58 -0.30 34.79
N MET A 21 -15.25 0.02 33.55
CA MET A 21 -15.64 1.30 32.95
C MET A 21 -17.15 1.41 32.73
N LYS A 22 -17.85 0.32 32.40
CA LYS A 22 -19.32 0.32 32.33
C LYS A 22 -19.93 0.63 33.69
N GLU A 23 -19.43 0.02 34.76
CA GLU A 23 -19.85 0.35 36.13
C GLU A 23 -19.55 1.82 36.50
N ALA A 24 -18.39 2.33 36.12
CA ALA A 24 -18.02 3.72 36.32
C ALA A 24 -19.00 4.69 35.64
N VAL A 25 -19.38 4.38 34.40
CA VAL A 25 -20.34 5.18 33.62
C VAL A 25 -21.75 5.08 34.20
N MET A 26 -22.18 3.89 34.67
CA MET A 26 -23.46 3.75 35.37
C MET A 26 -23.51 4.65 36.61
N CYS A 27 -22.45 4.64 37.43
CA CYS A 27 -22.33 5.52 38.60
C CYS A 27 -22.38 6.99 38.21
N TYR A 28 -21.69 7.38 37.14
CA TYR A 28 -21.69 8.76 36.64
C TYR A 28 -23.09 9.22 36.23
N LYS A 29 -23.82 8.37 35.47
CA LYS A 29 -25.17 8.69 34.95
C LYS A 29 -26.20 8.90 36.06
N ILE A 30 -26.03 8.27 37.23
CA ILE A 30 -26.92 8.44 38.39
C ILE A 30 -26.43 9.49 39.39
N GLY A 31 -25.35 10.22 39.08
CA GLY A 31 -24.80 11.26 39.96
C GLY A 31 -23.90 10.75 41.10
N ALA A 32 -23.54 9.47 41.11
CA ALA A 32 -22.62 8.86 42.07
C ALA A 32 -21.15 9.13 41.67
N TYR A 33 -20.76 10.40 41.59
CA TYR A 33 -19.47 10.81 40.99
C TYR A 33 -18.22 10.29 41.71
N ARG A 34 -18.26 10.13 43.04
CA ARG A 34 -17.16 9.51 43.79
C ARG A 34 -16.93 8.05 43.36
N SER A 35 -18.01 7.27 43.26
CA SER A 35 -17.95 5.88 42.80
C SER A 35 -17.52 5.81 41.34
N ALA A 36 -18.04 6.70 40.49
CA ALA A 36 -17.63 6.79 39.10
C ALA A 36 -16.12 7.05 38.95
N PHE A 37 -15.57 7.98 39.74
CA PHE A 37 -14.14 8.27 39.77
C PHE A 37 -13.33 7.07 40.24
N LEU A 38 -13.73 6.42 41.35
CA LEU A 38 -13.02 5.26 41.91
C LEU A 38 -12.94 4.11 40.91
N MET A 39 -14.05 3.78 40.25
CA MET A 39 -14.09 2.73 39.24
C MET A 39 -13.26 3.11 38.00
N SER A 40 -13.34 4.37 37.54
CA SER A 40 -12.51 4.84 36.43
C SER A 40 -11.01 4.74 36.75
N TYR A 41 -10.62 5.13 37.98
CA TYR A 41 -9.23 5.06 38.43
C TYR A 41 -8.74 3.61 38.54
N LEU A 42 -9.60 2.69 38.99
CA LEU A 42 -9.31 1.27 39.02
C LEU A 42 -9.09 0.72 37.61
N ALA A 43 -9.97 1.07 36.67
CA ALA A 43 -9.82 0.68 35.26
C ALA A 43 -8.50 1.20 34.66
N PHE A 44 -8.15 2.47 34.90
CA PHE A 44 -6.87 3.04 34.51
C PHE A 44 -5.68 2.24 35.05
N LYS A 45 -5.69 1.93 36.35
CA LYS A 45 -4.61 1.18 37.02
C LYS A 45 -4.50 -0.26 36.54
N LEU A 46 -5.62 -0.95 36.35
CA LEU A 46 -5.64 -2.32 35.83
C LEU A 46 -5.11 -2.37 34.40
N THR A 47 -5.43 -1.38 33.57
CA THR A 47 -4.87 -1.30 32.22
C THR A 47 -3.34 -1.21 32.25
N ILE A 48 -2.79 -0.36 33.14
CA ILE A 48 -1.33 -0.26 33.31
C ILE A 48 -0.75 -1.59 33.82
N ARG A 49 -1.41 -2.23 34.79
CA ARG A 49 -1.00 -3.55 35.32
C ARG A 49 -0.89 -4.58 34.21
N GLU A 50 -1.94 -4.70 33.41
CA GLU A 50 -2.04 -5.66 32.32
C GLU A 50 -0.95 -5.41 31.28
N ARG A 51 -0.76 -4.16 30.84
CA ARG A 51 0.29 -3.79 29.88
C ARG A 51 1.69 -4.18 30.34
N VAL A 52 2.00 -4.02 31.63
CA VAL A 52 3.29 -4.45 32.17
C VAL A 52 3.39 -5.98 32.23
N LEU A 53 2.32 -6.67 32.65
CA LEU A 53 2.31 -8.13 32.78
C LEU A 53 2.39 -8.87 31.44
N VAL A 54 1.81 -8.31 30.38
CA VAL A 54 1.88 -8.89 29.03
C VAL A 54 3.11 -8.43 28.24
N SER A 55 3.90 -7.50 28.80
CA SER A 55 5.11 -7.02 28.16
C SER A 55 6.12 -8.16 28.00
N ILE A 56 6.53 -8.39 26.77
CA ILE A 56 7.53 -9.42 26.42
C ILE A 56 8.95 -8.86 26.59
N THR A 57 9.09 -7.54 26.52
CA THR A 57 10.36 -6.84 26.70
C THR A 57 10.42 -6.17 28.07
N LYS A 58 11.65 -6.04 28.57
CA LYS A 58 11.97 -5.26 29.77
C LYS A 58 13.01 -4.20 29.39
N PRO A 59 13.13 -3.11 30.15
CA PRO A 59 14.22 -2.17 29.96
C PRO A 59 15.59 -2.83 30.12
N ASP A 60 16.53 -2.52 29.22
CA ASP A 60 17.90 -3.08 29.20
C ASP A 60 18.65 -2.80 30.51
N SER A 61 18.29 -1.71 31.19
CA SER A 61 18.83 -1.28 32.48
C SER A 61 18.27 -2.03 33.70
N ILE A 62 17.37 -3.00 33.49
CA ILE A 62 16.80 -3.88 34.51
C ILE A 62 17.27 -5.32 34.26
N SER A 63 17.80 -5.98 35.29
CA SER A 63 18.19 -7.40 35.20
C SER A 63 16.96 -8.31 35.07
N GLU A 64 17.11 -9.49 34.46
CA GLU A 64 16.03 -10.48 34.35
C GLU A 64 15.47 -10.88 35.73
N SER A 65 16.35 -11.04 36.72
CA SER A 65 15.98 -11.36 38.09
C SER A 65 15.16 -10.24 38.73
N SER A 66 15.60 -8.97 38.60
CA SER A 66 14.87 -7.82 39.13
C SER A 66 13.52 -7.63 38.45
N TRP A 67 13.44 -7.82 37.13
CA TRP A 67 12.17 -7.75 36.40
C TRP A 67 11.17 -8.78 36.92
N ASN A 68 11.58 -10.05 37.03
CA ASN A 68 10.68 -11.11 37.48
C ASN A 68 10.29 -10.96 38.96
N ASN A 69 11.26 -10.63 39.83
CA ASN A 69 11.04 -10.59 41.27
C ASN A 69 10.41 -9.28 41.76
N GLU A 70 10.88 -8.11 41.29
CA GLU A 70 10.45 -6.81 41.80
C GLU A 70 9.24 -6.23 41.04
N VAL A 71 9.06 -6.61 39.77
CA VAL A 71 7.97 -6.12 38.92
C VAL A 71 6.88 -7.19 38.76
N ILE A 72 7.18 -8.29 38.06
CA ILE A 72 6.16 -9.25 37.64
C ILE A 72 5.53 -9.98 38.84
N SER A 73 6.33 -10.48 39.79
CA SER A 73 5.80 -11.19 40.95
C SER A 73 4.94 -10.29 41.84
N VAL A 74 5.33 -9.01 42.00
CA VAL A 74 4.61 -8.04 42.83
C VAL A 74 3.31 -7.60 42.16
N LEU A 75 3.32 -7.41 40.83
CA LEU A 75 2.09 -7.12 40.08
C LEU A 75 1.10 -8.28 40.08
N ARG A 76 1.52 -9.52 40.32
CA ARG A 76 0.62 -10.68 40.50
C ARG A 76 0.07 -10.82 41.92
N ASN A 77 0.55 -10.01 42.86
CA ASN A 77 0.07 -10.00 44.23
C ASN A 77 -1.01 -8.93 44.40
N ASP A 78 -2.24 -9.35 44.73
CA ASP A 78 -3.40 -8.46 44.78
C ASP A 78 -3.34 -7.40 45.89
N ASP A 79 -2.53 -7.62 46.94
CA ASP A 79 -2.34 -6.65 48.03
C ASP A 79 -1.28 -5.59 47.69
N LYS A 80 -0.42 -5.83 46.70
CA LYS A 80 0.79 -5.01 46.45
C LYS A 80 0.86 -4.37 45.07
N TRP A 81 0.06 -4.83 44.11
CA TRP A 81 0.19 -4.39 42.72
C TRP A 81 -0.10 -2.88 42.54
N GLU A 82 -1.07 -2.30 43.26
CA GLU A 82 -1.36 -0.86 43.16
C GLU A 82 -0.14 -0.01 43.55
N ASP A 83 0.51 -0.38 44.66
CA ASP A 83 1.71 0.27 45.17
C ASP A 83 2.93 0.03 44.28
N CYS A 84 3.03 -1.15 43.66
CA CYS A 84 4.03 -1.42 42.65
C CYS A 84 3.93 -0.40 41.50
N ILE A 85 2.73 -0.17 40.96
CA ILE A 85 2.51 0.83 39.90
C ILE A 85 2.77 2.26 40.42
N ASN A 86 2.33 2.58 41.64
CA ASN A 86 2.63 3.89 42.26
C ASN A 86 4.13 4.15 42.25
N ASN A 87 4.92 3.16 42.66
CA ASN A 87 6.37 3.25 42.74
C ASN A 87 7.02 3.30 41.35
N MET A 88 6.49 2.62 40.34
CA MET A 88 7.01 2.74 38.96
C MET A 88 6.96 4.18 38.43
N LEU A 89 5.94 4.93 38.83
CA LEU A 89 5.68 6.29 38.36
C LEU A 89 6.40 7.35 39.20
N THR A 90 6.52 7.12 40.51
CA THR A 90 7.04 8.12 41.46
C THR A 90 8.52 7.95 41.79
N THR A 91 9.06 6.72 41.65
CA THR A 91 10.48 6.42 41.90
C THR A 91 11.35 7.02 40.79
N ALA A 92 12.49 7.59 41.16
CA ALA A 92 13.47 8.11 40.21
C ALA A 92 14.11 6.96 39.40
N PRO A 93 14.36 7.11 38.08
CA PRO A 93 14.95 6.05 37.25
C PRO A 93 16.36 5.60 37.70
N ASP A 94 17.11 6.48 38.34
CA ASP A 94 18.46 6.25 38.87
C ASP A 94 18.47 5.70 40.30
N ASN A 95 17.31 5.40 40.88
CA ASN A 95 17.23 4.88 42.25
C ASN A 95 18.01 3.55 42.38
N PRO A 96 18.96 3.45 43.33
CA PRO A 96 19.77 2.25 43.49
C PRO A 96 19.07 1.10 44.23
N LYS A 97 17.92 1.35 44.88
CA LYS A 97 17.25 0.38 45.77
C LYS A 97 16.36 -0.62 45.04
N ASN A 98 15.76 -0.22 43.92
CA ASN A 98 14.88 -1.07 43.12
C ASN A 98 14.84 -0.60 41.66
N CYS A 99 14.31 -1.45 40.78
CA CYS A 99 14.24 -1.18 39.35
C CYS A 99 12.96 -0.46 38.89
N LEU A 100 12.02 -0.14 39.79
CA LEU A 100 10.66 0.29 39.42
C LEU A 100 10.63 1.60 38.62
N GLY A 101 11.48 2.57 38.98
CA GLY A 101 11.55 3.86 38.27
C GLY A 101 11.98 3.73 36.80
N LYS A 102 12.54 2.59 36.39
CA LYS A 102 13.06 2.33 35.04
C LYS A 102 12.04 1.68 34.10
N VAL A 103 10.90 1.22 34.62
CA VAL A 103 9.90 0.43 33.87
C VAL A 103 9.31 1.23 32.71
N PHE A 104 8.89 2.47 32.99
CA PHE A 104 8.33 3.39 32.00
C PHE A 104 9.34 4.46 31.59
N VAL A 105 9.36 4.77 30.29
CA VAL A 105 10.14 5.86 29.72
C VAL A 105 9.17 6.92 29.20
N PHE A 106 9.09 8.05 29.88
CA PHE A 106 8.21 9.15 29.51
C PHE A 106 9.02 10.26 28.84
N THR A 107 8.47 10.87 27.78
CA THR A 107 9.09 12.05 27.15
C THR A 107 9.21 13.22 28.13
N ASN A 108 8.22 13.39 29.00
CA ASN A 108 8.25 14.36 30.09
C ASN A 108 7.81 13.72 31.42
N ARG A 109 8.74 13.01 32.07
CA ARG A 109 8.47 12.26 33.30
C ARG A 109 7.91 13.13 34.44
N GLU A 110 8.43 14.34 34.62
CA GLU A 110 7.97 15.22 35.70
C GLU A 110 6.52 15.66 35.49
N LYS A 111 6.13 16.00 34.26
CA LYS A 111 4.73 16.32 33.93
C LYS A 111 3.81 15.13 34.19
N VAL A 112 4.19 13.94 33.71
CA VAL A 112 3.41 12.70 33.89
C VAL A 112 3.27 12.38 35.37
N LYS A 113 4.36 12.44 36.14
CA LYS A 113 4.38 12.21 37.58
C LYS A 113 3.47 13.19 38.31
N SER A 114 3.60 14.49 38.04
CA SER A 114 2.79 15.52 38.70
C SER A 114 1.28 15.33 38.46
N ARG A 115 0.87 15.08 37.21
CA ARG A 115 -0.53 14.80 36.88
C ARG A 115 -1.03 13.52 37.53
N TYR A 116 -0.21 12.47 37.48
CA TYR A 116 -0.53 11.19 38.09
C TYR A 116 -0.72 11.30 39.62
N GLU A 117 0.16 12.03 40.30
CA GLU A 117 0.07 12.29 41.74
C GLU A 117 -1.20 13.08 42.11
N ALA A 118 -1.60 14.06 41.30
CA ALA A 118 -2.85 14.79 41.50
C ALA A 118 -4.07 13.85 41.48
N TRP A 119 -4.15 12.95 40.49
CA TRP A 119 -5.26 11.99 40.42
C TRP A 119 -5.22 10.92 41.50
N LYS A 120 -4.02 10.50 41.93
CA LYS A 120 -3.85 9.63 43.10
C LYS A 120 -4.39 10.29 44.37
N TYR A 121 -4.13 11.58 44.55
CA TYR A 121 -4.66 12.35 45.67
C TYR A 121 -6.20 12.44 45.60
N THR A 122 -6.76 12.73 44.43
CA THR A 122 -8.24 12.73 44.22
C THR A 122 -8.86 11.36 44.54
N ARG A 123 -8.24 10.25 44.12
CA ARG A 123 -8.68 8.88 44.47
C ARG A 123 -8.75 8.71 45.99
N HIS A 124 -7.70 9.13 46.69
CA HIS A 124 -7.64 9.05 48.14
C HIS A 124 -8.74 9.91 48.80
N SER A 125 -9.03 11.11 48.31
CA SER A 125 -10.16 11.92 48.77
C SER A 125 -11.52 11.24 48.55
N CYS A 126 -11.74 10.63 47.37
CA CYS A 126 -12.95 9.86 47.08
C CYS A 126 -13.14 8.68 48.05
N ALA A 127 -12.07 7.91 48.32
CA ALA A 127 -12.13 6.70 49.13
C ALA A 127 -12.36 6.98 50.63
N HIS A 128 -11.80 8.07 51.17
CA HIS A 128 -11.91 8.41 52.59
C HIS A 128 -12.99 9.45 52.89
N GLY A 129 -13.81 9.84 51.90
CA GLY A 129 -14.93 10.76 52.10
C GLY A 129 -14.49 12.14 52.61
N LYS A 130 -13.32 12.63 52.18
CA LYS A 130 -12.83 13.96 52.55
C LYS A 130 -13.76 15.06 52.03
N GLU A 131 -13.69 16.26 52.62
CA GLU A 131 -14.59 17.40 52.37
C GLU A 131 -14.59 17.93 50.91
N GLU A 132 -13.66 17.46 50.07
CA GLU A 132 -13.59 17.84 48.66
C GLU A 132 -14.84 17.40 47.86
N GLN A 133 -15.38 18.36 47.09
CA GLN A 133 -16.52 18.11 46.21
C GLN A 133 -16.04 17.39 44.94
N ILE A 134 -16.55 16.18 44.73
CA ILE A 134 -16.34 15.41 43.50
C ILE A 134 -17.59 15.54 42.64
N SER A 135 -17.45 16.15 41.47
CA SER A 135 -18.54 16.45 40.55
C SER A 135 -18.37 15.71 39.22
N SER A 136 -19.35 15.84 38.32
CA SER A 136 -19.24 15.36 36.94
C SER A 136 -17.99 15.87 36.24
N ALA A 137 -17.64 17.15 36.44
CA ALA A 137 -16.45 17.78 35.85
C ALA A 137 -15.15 17.09 36.28
N THR A 138 -15.05 16.66 37.55
CA THR A 138 -13.87 15.93 38.04
C THR A 138 -13.72 14.58 37.34
N VAL A 139 -14.82 13.87 37.14
CA VAL A 139 -14.84 12.57 36.45
C VAL A 139 -14.49 12.74 34.98
N GLU A 140 -15.09 13.70 34.30
CA GLU A 140 -14.83 13.99 32.88
C GLU A 140 -13.39 14.44 32.64
N GLN A 141 -12.81 15.27 33.51
CA GLN A 141 -11.39 15.64 33.42
C GLN A 141 -10.47 14.43 33.61
N PHE A 142 -10.82 13.51 34.50
CA PHE A 142 -10.07 12.27 34.65
C PHE A 142 -10.19 11.38 33.42
N TRP A 143 -11.37 11.29 32.81
CA TRP A 143 -11.55 10.60 31.54
C TRP A 143 -10.71 11.21 30.41
N ASN A 144 -10.66 12.54 30.30
CA ASN A 144 -9.77 13.20 29.34
C ASN A 144 -8.30 12.86 29.63
N TYR A 145 -7.88 12.87 30.89
CA TYR A 145 -6.53 12.42 31.27
C TYR A 145 -6.25 10.96 30.90
N MET A 146 -7.21 10.05 31.09
CA MET A 146 -7.05 8.67 30.65
C MET A 146 -6.89 8.59 29.12
N GLN A 147 -7.69 9.33 28.36
CA GLN A 147 -7.62 9.35 26.90
C GLN A 147 -6.27 9.90 26.39
N ASP A 148 -5.78 10.96 27.03
CA ASP A 148 -4.56 11.66 26.63
C ASP A 148 -3.28 10.93 27.05
N ASP A 149 -3.23 10.45 28.30
CA ASP A 149 -1.98 10.02 28.94
C ASP A 149 -1.86 8.50 29.01
N LEU A 150 -2.96 7.74 29.07
CA LEU A 150 -2.88 6.28 29.15
C LEU A 150 -1.99 5.67 28.05
N PRO A 151 -1.99 6.14 26.78
CA PRO A 151 -1.08 5.64 25.75
C PRO A 151 0.42 5.73 26.09
N GLU A 152 0.85 6.58 27.02
CA GLU A 152 2.26 6.67 27.45
C GLU A 152 2.68 5.55 28.43
N TYR A 153 1.70 4.85 29.05
CA TYR A 153 1.95 3.83 30.07
C TYR A 153 2.19 2.45 29.46
N TYR A 154 3.28 2.33 28.70
CA TYR A 154 3.83 1.07 28.21
C TYR A 154 5.28 0.93 28.63
N VAL A 155 5.71 -0.30 28.89
CA VAL A 155 7.11 -0.62 29.17
C VAL A 155 7.99 -0.03 28.08
N LEU A 156 9.10 0.62 28.46
CA LEU A 156 10.01 1.30 27.52
C LEU A 156 9.43 2.49 26.73
N GLY A 157 8.31 3.07 27.15
CA GLY A 157 7.77 4.30 26.57
C GLY A 157 6.92 4.09 25.32
N GLY A 158 6.25 2.93 25.22
CA GLY A 158 5.28 2.63 24.15
C GLY A 158 5.94 2.31 22.83
N LYS A 159 6.61 3.28 22.22
CA LYS A 159 7.16 3.15 20.85
C LYS A 159 8.12 1.97 20.70
N LYS A 160 9.13 1.82 21.57
CA LYS A 160 10.10 0.71 21.50
C LYS A 160 9.40 -0.65 21.65
N TYR A 161 8.51 -0.79 22.65
CA TYR A 161 7.71 -1.99 22.84
C TYR A 161 6.86 -2.32 21.60
N LEU A 162 6.14 -1.33 21.06
CA LEU A 162 5.27 -1.52 19.90
C LEU A 162 6.08 -1.86 18.64
N GLY A 163 7.26 -1.27 18.45
CA GLY A 163 8.16 -1.62 17.35
C GLY A 163 8.77 -3.02 17.50
N ASP A 164 9.09 -3.47 18.72
CA ASP A 164 9.50 -4.85 19.00
C ASP A 164 8.35 -5.84 18.77
N GLU A 165 7.14 -5.49 19.19
CA GLU A 165 5.95 -6.32 19.05
C GLU A 165 5.44 -6.37 17.60
N LEU A 166 5.64 -5.31 16.81
CA LEU A 166 5.36 -5.32 15.37
C LEU A 166 6.31 -6.27 14.65
N TYR A 167 7.60 -6.22 14.98
CA TYR A 167 8.58 -7.17 14.47
C TYR A 167 8.24 -8.62 14.86
N ARG A 168 7.84 -8.86 16.11
CA ARG A 168 7.37 -10.18 16.56
C ARG A 168 6.12 -10.63 15.80
N SER A 169 5.16 -9.72 15.60
CA SER A 169 3.92 -9.98 14.88
C SER A 169 4.18 -10.30 13.41
N TYR A 170 5.12 -9.62 12.78
CA TYR A 170 5.58 -9.92 11.43
C TYR A 170 6.20 -11.33 11.36
N ARG A 171 7.16 -11.63 12.24
CA ARG A 171 7.91 -12.90 12.22
C ARG A 171 7.05 -14.13 12.54
N TYR A 172 6.07 -13.98 13.42
CA TYR A 172 5.24 -15.07 13.93
C TYR A 172 3.76 -14.90 13.56
N PHE A 173 3.49 -14.24 12.43
CA PHE A 173 2.13 -13.87 12.02
C PHE A 173 1.18 -15.06 11.97
N TYR A 174 1.60 -16.19 11.40
CA TYR A 174 0.77 -17.41 11.33
C TYR A 174 0.31 -17.93 12.70
N SER A 175 1.15 -17.77 13.74
CA SER A 175 0.81 -18.19 15.10
C SER A 175 -0.05 -17.16 15.83
N LEU A 176 0.24 -15.86 15.64
CA LEU A 176 -0.41 -14.77 16.36
C LEU A 176 -1.73 -14.31 15.74
N LYS A 177 -1.89 -14.50 14.43
CA LYS A 177 -3.05 -14.17 13.61
C LYS A 177 -3.36 -12.66 13.53
N SER A 178 -4.24 -12.31 12.60
CA SER A 178 -4.66 -10.93 12.33
C SER A 178 -5.32 -10.23 13.52
N SER A 179 -5.98 -10.95 14.41
CA SER A 179 -6.61 -10.37 15.61
C SER A 179 -5.60 -9.76 16.58
N HIS A 180 -4.41 -10.36 16.70
CA HIS A 180 -3.29 -9.81 17.48
C HIS A 180 -2.75 -8.54 16.82
N LEU A 181 -2.48 -8.61 15.51
CA LEU A 181 -1.99 -7.47 14.75
C LEU A 181 -2.96 -6.28 14.78
N ASN A 182 -4.27 -6.50 14.67
CA ASN A 182 -5.28 -5.44 14.74
C ASN A 182 -5.27 -4.70 16.08
N LYS A 183 -5.06 -5.41 17.20
CA LYS A 183 -4.89 -4.79 18.51
C LYS A 183 -3.60 -3.98 18.56
N LEU A 184 -2.51 -4.54 18.04
CA LEU A 184 -1.23 -3.84 17.98
C LEU A 184 -1.27 -2.58 17.11
N LEU A 185 -1.90 -2.63 15.92
CA LEU A 185 -2.05 -1.49 15.03
C LEU A 185 -2.86 -0.35 15.68
N LYS A 186 -3.81 -0.70 16.56
CA LYS A 186 -4.56 0.27 17.36
C LYS A 186 -3.68 1.02 18.34
N ASP A 187 -2.83 0.28 19.05
CA ASP A 187 -1.87 0.83 19.99
C ASP A 187 -0.81 1.68 19.25
N ILE A 188 -0.34 1.20 18.09
CA ILE A 188 0.55 1.93 17.19
C ILE A 188 -0.09 3.25 16.75
N SER A 189 -1.32 3.25 16.25
CA SER A 189 -2.06 4.47 15.87
C SER A 189 -2.13 5.45 17.04
N SER A 190 -2.47 4.96 18.23
CA SER A 190 -2.65 5.79 19.42
C SER A 190 -1.34 6.42 19.92
N VAL A 191 -0.24 5.66 19.89
CA VAL A 191 1.08 6.09 20.41
C VAL A 191 1.86 6.90 19.38
N TYR A 192 1.86 6.49 18.12
CA TYR A 192 2.61 7.18 17.06
C TYR A 192 1.83 8.33 16.43
N LYS A 193 0.50 8.30 16.44
CA LYS A 193 -0.38 9.30 15.81
C LYS A 193 0.02 9.53 14.35
N ASN A 194 0.34 10.75 13.95
CA ASN A 194 0.80 11.06 12.60
C ASN A 194 2.23 10.57 12.27
N ASN A 195 2.93 9.90 13.19
CA ASN A 195 4.28 9.38 12.99
C ASN A 195 4.33 7.85 12.82
N VAL A 196 3.22 7.19 12.45
CA VAL A 196 3.17 5.71 12.33
C VAL A 196 4.23 5.18 11.35
N LYS A 197 4.60 5.94 10.32
CA LYS A 197 5.73 5.62 9.43
C LYS A 197 6.98 5.19 10.20
N GLN A 198 7.31 5.89 11.30
CA GLN A 198 8.47 5.57 12.13
C GLN A 198 8.43 4.12 12.65
N CYS A 199 7.24 3.60 12.99
CA CYS A 199 7.09 2.22 13.45
C CYS A 199 7.39 1.20 12.34
N PHE A 200 6.97 1.48 11.10
CA PHE A 200 7.30 0.65 9.94
C PHE A 200 8.78 0.78 9.53
N ASP A 201 9.38 1.97 9.68
CA ASP A 201 10.82 2.15 9.48
C ASP A 201 11.61 1.30 10.50
N GLU A 202 11.19 1.25 11.77
CA GLU A 202 11.80 0.41 12.80
C GLU A 202 11.67 -1.09 12.50
N LEU A 203 10.53 -1.52 11.93
CA LEU A 203 10.36 -2.90 11.43
C LEU A 203 11.36 -3.20 10.31
N TYR A 204 11.46 -2.31 9.33
CA TYR A 204 12.39 -2.44 8.22
C TYR A 204 13.86 -2.43 8.66
N ASP A 205 14.21 -1.64 9.68
CA ASP A 205 15.55 -1.64 10.26
C ASP A 205 15.93 -2.96 10.94
N LYS A 206 14.95 -3.65 11.54
CA LYS A 206 15.16 -4.98 12.14
C LYS A 206 15.16 -6.09 11.10
N ASP A 207 14.36 -5.96 10.06
CA ASP A 207 14.25 -6.96 9.00
C ASP A 207 13.97 -6.32 7.64
N LYS A 208 15.05 -6.10 6.89
CA LYS A 208 15.00 -5.51 5.55
C LYS A 208 14.18 -6.34 4.57
N SER A 209 13.93 -7.63 4.83
CA SER A 209 13.11 -8.47 3.94
C SER A 209 11.62 -8.11 4.00
N CYS A 210 11.17 -7.37 5.03
CA CYS A 210 9.76 -7.03 5.20
C CYS A 210 9.20 -6.17 4.05
N ILE A 211 10.04 -5.37 3.38
CA ILE A 211 9.62 -4.53 2.26
C ILE A 211 9.36 -5.34 0.98
N SER A 212 9.98 -6.51 0.84
CA SER A 212 9.79 -7.38 -0.32
C SER A 212 8.55 -8.24 -0.09
N ILE A 213 7.42 -7.81 -0.66
CA ILE A 213 6.16 -8.56 -0.54
C ILE A 213 6.24 -9.90 -1.26
N ASN A 214 5.85 -10.97 -0.56
CA ASN A 214 5.87 -12.33 -1.08
C ASN A 214 4.84 -13.20 -0.35
N GLU A 215 4.72 -14.47 -0.73
CA GLU A 215 3.71 -15.40 -0.18
C GLU A 215 3.82 -15.59 1.34
N SER A 216 5.01 -15.41 1.93
CA SER A 216 5.21 -15.59 3.38
C SER A 216 4.78 -14.39 4.22
N ASN A 217 4.63 -13.20 3.63
CA ASN A 217 4.28 -11.98 4.36
C ASN A 217 3.07 -11.21 3.81
N VAL A 218 2.48 -11.63 2.68
CA VAL A 218 1.33 -10.96 2.06
C VAL A 218 0.14 -10.86 3.03
N GLU A 219 -0.16 -11.91 3.81
CA GLU A 219 -1.31 -11.86 4.74
C GLU A 219 -1.11 -10.88 5.91
N PHE A 220 0.13 -10.69 6.36
CA PHE A 220 0.48 -9.69 7.36
C PHE A 220 0.18 -8.28 6.81
N TRP A 221 0.65 -8.03 5.59
CA TRP A 221 0.47 -6.73 4.94
C TRP A 221 -0.95 -6.47 4.47
N ASP A 222 -1.69 -7.50 4.06
CA ASP A 222 -3.13 -7.43 3.82
C ASP A 222 -3.87 -6.93 5.07
N THR A 223 -3.52 -7.46 6.24
CA THR A 223 -4.10 -7.04 7.51
C THR A 223 -3.81 -5.56 7.80
N VAL A 224 -2.60 -5.08 7.52
CA VAL A 224 -2.24 -3.65 7.64
C VAL A 224 -3.05 -2.80 6.67
N LEU A 225 -3.17 -3.22 5.41
CA LEU A 225 -3.83 -2.46 4.34
C LEU A 225 -5.34 -2.32 4.52
N VAL A 226 -6.00 -3.34 5.07
CA VAL A 226 -7.46 -3.31 5.31
C VAL A 226 -7.81 -2.76 6.69
N TYR A 227 -6.82 -2.43 7.52
CA TYR A 227 -7.04 -1.86 8.84
C TYR A 227 -7.62 -0.44 8.70
N ASN A 228 -8.87 -0.27 9.14
CA ASN A 228 -9.62 0.98 8.98
C ASN A 228 -9.20 2.07 9.99
N ASP A 229 -7.97 2.54 9.86
CA ASP A 229 -7.41 3.65 10.63
C ASP A 229 -6.57 4.55 9.71
N ALA A 230 -6.86 5.85 9.72
CA ALA A 230 -6.22 6.81 8.84
C ALA A 230 -4.73 6.97 9.15
N ASN A 231 -4.31 7.00 10.42
CA ASN A 231 -2.91 7.16 10.81
C ASN A 231 -2.06 5.97 10.35
N VAL A 232 -2.60 4.75 10.52
CA VAL A 232 -1.92 3.51 10.08
C VAL A 232 -1.80 3.48 8.57
N THR A 233 -2.90 3.74 7.88
CA THR A 233 -2.93 3.78 6.41
C THR A 233 -1.93 4.82 5.90
N ASP A 234 -2.00 6.05 6.41
CA ASP A 234 -1.12 7.14 6.02
C ASP A 234 0.35 6.83 6.30
N GLY A 235 0.66 6.32 7.49
CA GLY A 235 2.02 5.94 7.87
C GLY A 235 2.58 4.80 7.02
N PHE A 236 1.74 3.85 6.60
CA PHE A 236 2.13 2.77 5.71
C PHE A 236 2.39 3.27 4.28
N ILE A 237 1.55 4.17 3.77
CA ILE A 237 1.76 4.82 2.48
C ILE A 237 3.05 5.66 2.51
N ASP A 238 3.34 6.39 3.58
CA ASP A 238 4.59 7.16 3.69
C ASP A 238 5.82 6.26 3.73
N PHE A 239 5.70 5.09 4.38
CA PHE A 239 6.73 4.07 4.42
C PHE A 239 7.02 3.50 3.03
N LEU A 240 5.99 3.09 2.28
CA LEU A 240 6.15 2.57 0.92
C LEU A 240 6.68 3.63 -0.05
N TYR A 241 6.26 4.89 0.06
CA TYR A 241 6.77 5.99 -0.78
C TYR A 241 8.28 6.20 -0.58
N SER A 242 8.75 6.09 0.67
CA SER A 242 10.20 6.15 0.99
C SER A 242 10.99 4.96 0.44
N HIS A 243 10.31 3.89 0.04
CA HIS A 243 10.88 2.67 -0.54
C HIS A 243 10.28 2.39 -1.93
N ASN A 244 9.99 3.45 -2.70
CA ASN A 244 9.26 3.37 -3.96
C ASN A 244 9.85 2.39 -4.99
N ASN A 245 11.15 2.08 -4.93
CA ASN A 245 11.78 1.04 -5.77
C ASN A 245 11.09 -0.33 -5.69
N TYR A 246 10.38 -0.64 -4.60
CA TYR A 246 9.61 -1.88 -4.43
C TYR A 246 8.16 -1.76 -4.91
N PHE A 247 7.70 -0.58 -5.31
CA PHE A 247 6.28 -0.31 -5.60
C PHE A 247 5.67 -1.27 -6.60
N LEU A 248 6.41 -1.71 -7.62
CA LEU A 248 5.88 -2.64 -8.62
C LEU A 248 5.49 -4.01 -8.04
N ASP A 249 6.28 -4.53 -7.10
CA ASP A 249 5.99 -5.79 -6.42
C ASP A 249 4.70 -5.65 -5.60
N TRP A 250 4.59 -4.54 -4.88
CA TRP A 250 3.42 -4.17 -4.10
C TRP A 250 2.17 -3.96 -4.95
N TYR A 251 2.28 -3.22 -6.05
CA TYR A 251 1.18 -2.96 -6.97
C TYR A 251 0.65 -4.26 -7.58
N THR A 252 1.52 -5.22 -7.88
CA THR A 252 1.13 -6.52 -8.43
C THR A 252 0.24 -7.32 -7.47
N LYS A 253 0.41 -7.15 -6.15
CA LYS A 253 -0.41 -7.81 -5.13
C LYS A 253 -1.62 -6.96 -4.71
N HIS A 254 -1.46 -5.64 -4.66
CA HIS A 254 -2.49 -4.69 -4.20
C HIS A 254 -2.60 -3.49 -5.15
N PRO A 255 -3.27 -3.62 -6.31
CA PRO A 255 -3.37 -2.53 -7.30
C PRO A 255 -4.01 -1.24 -6.75
N LYS A 256 -4.84 -1.34 -5.70
CA LYS A 256 -5.44 -0.19 -5.01
C LYS A 256 -4.40 0.78 -4.42
N LEU A 257 -3.19 0.29 -4.13
CA LEU A 257 -2.08 1.12 -3.66
C LEU A 257 -1.74 2.25 -4.63
N PHE A 258 -1.97 2.05 -5.94
CA PHE A 258 -1.80 3.12 -6.93
C PHE A 258 -2.62 4.36 -6.54
N TYR A 259 -3.92 4.18 -6.29
CA TYR A 259 -4.84 5.28 -5.97
C TYR A 259 -4.52 5.92 -4.62
N MET A 260 -4.09 5.12 -3.64
CA MET A 260 -3.67 5.62 -2.32
C MET A 260 -2.40 6.47 -2.42
N MET A 261 -1.41 6.04 -3.22
CA MET A 261 -0.18 6.79 -3.46
C MET A 261 -0.44 8.12 -4.16
N VAL A 262 -1.14 8.10 -5.30
CA VAL A 262 -1.32 9.31 -6.11
C VAL A 262 -2.28 10.31 -5.46
N SER A 263 -3.16 9.85 -4.56
CA SER A 263 -4.01 10.74 -3.77
C SER A 263 -3.22 11.50 -2.69
N LYS A 264 -2.10 10.94 -2.23
CA LYS A 264 -1.27 11.54 -1.17
C LYS A 264 -0.05 12.29 -1.72
N TYR A 265 0.54 11.76 -2.78
CA TYR A 265 1.75 12.26 -3.41
C TYR A 265 1.46 12.62 -4.87
N ASP A 266 1.16 13.89 -5.11
CA ASP A 266 0.80 14.46 -6.41
C ASP A 266 1.90 14.30 -7.48
N VAL A 267 3.17 14.34 -7.07
CA VAL A 267 4.33 14.16 -7.96
C VAL A 267 4.75 12.70 -8.16
N PHE A 268 4.12 11.73 -7.48
CA PHE A 268 4.56 10.31 -7.50
C PHE A 268 4.63 9.73 -8.91
N ILE A 269 3.66 10.04 -9.77
CA ILE A 269 3.68 9.57 -11.16
C ILE A 269 4.88 10.18 -11.89
N GLN A 270 5.08 11.49 -11.79
CA GLN A 270 6.10 12.21 -12.57
C GLN A 270 7.52 11.87 -12.12
N GLU A 271 7.75 11.72 -10.82
CA GLU A 271 9.08 11.45 -10.27
C GLU A 271 9.47 9.97 -10.35
N PHE A 272 8.49 9.06 -10.29
CA PHE A 272 8.75 7.63 -10.16
C PHE A 272 8.15 6.80 -11.31
N LEU A 273 6.83 6.75 -11.45
CA LEU A 273 6.17 5.81 -12.36
C LEU A 273 6.39 6.13 -13.85
N ALA A 274 6.26 7.39 -14.24
CA ALA A 274 6.45 7.83 -15.62
C ALA A 274 7.89 7.60 -16.09
N PRO A 275 8.95 8.00 -15.36
CA PRO A 275 10.32 7.64 -15.70
C PRO A 275 10.52 6.13 -15.83
N MET A 276 9.90 5.33 -14.96
CA MET A 276 10.01 3.87 -14.99
C MET A 276 9.38 3.25 -16.25
N LEU A 277 8.20 3.74 -16.67
CA LEU A 277 7.52 3.30 -17.89
C LEU A 277 8.16 3.84 -19.17
N GLU A 278 8.66 5.08 -19.15
CA GLU A 278 9.25 5.74 -20.31
C GLU A 278 10.67 5.26 -20.62
N LYS A 279 11.41 4.83 -19.59
CA LYS A 279 12.77 4.28 -19.73
C LYS A 279 12.72 2.77 -19.96
N GLY A 280 13.85 2.19 -20.38
CA GLY A 280 13.97 0.76 -20.68
C GLY A 280 14.06 -0.16 -19.45
N TYR A 281 13.40 0.17 -18.34
CA TYR A 281 13.37 -0.71 -17.17
C TYR A 281 12.55 -1.96 -17.46
N TYR A 282 12.99 -3.09 -16.89
CA TYR A 282 12.22 -4.32 -16.96
C TYR A 282 10.99 -4.22 -16.05
N ILE A 283 9.81 -4.44 -16.63
CA ILE A 283 8.54 -4.51 -15.91
C ILE A 283 7.83 -5.76 -16.44
N ASN A 284 7.27 -6.56 -15.53
CA ASN A 284 6.43 -7.68 -15.95
C ASN A 284 5.30 -7.16 -16.82
N GLN A 285 5.01 -7.86 -17.91
CA GLN A 285 4.03 -7.43 -18.90
C GLN A 285 2.64 -7.13 -18.34
N ASN A 286 2.10 -8.00 -17.48
CA ASN A 286 0.77 -7.77 -16.92
C ASN A 286 0.76 -6.52 -16.02
N THR A 287 1.81 -6.35 -15.24
CA THR A 287 2.05 -5.16 -14.42
C THR A 287 2.17 -3.90 -15.28
N PHE A 288 2.92 -3.95 -16.38
CA PHE A 288 3.09 -2.84 -17.32
C PHE A 288 1.74 -2.36 -17.86
N TRP A 289 0.93 -3.28 -18.39
CA TRP A 289 -0.34 -2.91 -19.01
C TRP A 289 -1.36 -2.37 -18.01
N ASN A 290 -1.48 -2.98 -16.83
CA ASN A 290 -2.39 -2.51 -15.79
C ASN A 290 -1.98 -1.13 -15.27
N LEU A 291 -0.67 -0.93 -15.02
CA LEU A 291 -0.14 0.34 -14.54
C LEU A 291 -0.30 1.46 -15.58
N LEU A 292 -0.04 1.15 -16.87
CA LEU A 292 -0.26 2.10 -17.95
C LEU A 292 -1.74 2.52 -18.01
N CYS A 293 -2.67 1.58 -17.89
CA CYS A 293 -4.10 1.90 -17.84
C CYS A 293 -4.46 2.77 -16.64
N ASP A 294 -3.97 2.44 -15.44
CA ASP A 294 -4.27 3.19 -14.21
C ASP A 294 -3.77 4.65 -14.32
N ILE A 295 -2.56 4.87 -14.86
CA ILE A 295 -2.04 6.23 -15.06
C ILE A 295 -2.83 6.98 -16.13
N LEU A 296 -3.17 6.34 -17.26
CA LEU A 296 -3.99 6.95 -18.31
C LEU A 296 -5.38 7.35 -17.81
N GLN A 297 -5.98 6.55 -16.92
CA GLN A 297 -7.25 6.88 -16.28
C GLN A 297 -7.13 8.02 -15.28
N PHE A 298 -6.00 8.11 -14.56
CA PHE A 298 -5.74 9.16 -13.59
C PHE A 298 -5.48 10.51 -14.28
N ASP A 299 -4.43 10.59 -15.10
CA ASP A 299 -4.15 11.72 -15.98
C ASP A 299 -3.13 11.32 -17.06
N ALA A 300 -3.61 11.14 -18.29
CA ALA A 300 -2.78 10.76 -19.42
C ALA A 300 -1.68 11.79 -19.78
N LYS A 301 -1.79 13.05 -19.35
CA LYS A 301 -0.76 14.08 -19.61
C LYS A 301 0.52 13.85 -18.84
N LEU A 302 0.49 13.00 -17.81
CA LEU A 302 1.65 12.67 -16.99
C LEU A 302 2.59 11.65 -17.66
N LEU A 303 2.23 11.13 -18.84
CA LEU A 303 3.03 10.17 -19.60
C LEU A 303 3.44 10.71 -20.97
N ASN A 304 4.69 10.47 -21.34
CA ASN A 304 5.13 10.56 -22.71
C ASN A 304 4.85 9.26 -23.46
N LEU A 305 3.63 9.13 -23.99
CA LEU A 305 3.20 7.93 -24.72
C LEU A 305 4.11 7.63 -25.92
N HIS A 306 4.65 8.65 -26.60
CA HIS A 306 5.57 8.46 -27.71
C HIS A 306 6.84 7.70 -27.30
N LYS A 307 7.46 8.05 -26.15
CA LYS A 307 8.64 7.31 -25.64
C LYS A 307 8.29 5.86 -25.32
N ILE A 308 7.19 5.64 -24.62
CA ILE A 308 6.74 4.29 -24.23
C ILE A 308 6.52 3.42 -25.47
N THR A 309 5.82 3.97 -26.46
CA THR A 309 5.39 3.23 -27.66
C THR A 309 6.46 3.11 -28.73
N SER A 310 7.59 3.83 -28.59
CA SER A 310 8.78 3.67 -29.42
C SER A 310 9.68 2.51 -28.98
N ASP A 311 9.47 1.95 -27.79
CA ASP A 311 10.24 0.84 -27.26
C ASP A 311 9.71 -0.50 -27.81
N TYR A 312 10.51 -1.14 -28.65
CA TYR A 312 10.13 -2.42 -29.28
C TYR A 312 10.00 -3.57 -28.26
N ASN A 313 10.73 -3.55 -27.15
CA ASN A 313 10.57 -4.58 -26.11
C ASN A 313 9.21 -4.46 -25.41
N LYS A 314 8.70 -3.24 -25.24
CA LYS A 314 7.34 -3.01 -24.75
C LYS A 314 6.30 -3.36 -25.81
N PHE A 315 6.59 -3.15 -27.09
CA PHE A 315 5.71 -3.56 -28.18
C PHE A 315 5.50 -5.08 -28.24
N LYS A 316 6.55 -5.88 -27.99
CA LYS A 316 6.44 -7.34 -27.88
C LYS A 316 5.46 -7.81 -26.81
N MET A 317 5.25 -7.01 -25.77
CA MET A 317 4.31 -7.34 -24.69
C MET A 317 2.84 -7.35 -25.16
N ILE A 318 2.54 -6.98 -26.41
CA ILE A 318 1.18 -7.12 -26.96
C ILE A 318 0.84 -8.59 -27.22
N GLU A 319 1.82 -9.44 -27.54
CA GLU A 319 1.57 -10.82 -27.96
C GLU A 319 0.78 -11.64 -26.94
N THR A 320 1.04 -11.41 -25.66
CA THR A 320 0.42 -12.15 -24.54
C THR A 320 -0.46 -11.25 -23.67
N ILE A 321 -0.99 -10.16 -24.25
CA ILE A 321 -1.83 -9.22 -23.50
C ILE A 321 -3.07 -9.93 -22.92
N ASP A 322 -3.22 -9.86 -21.60
CA ASP A 322 -4.33 -10.47 -20.87
C ASP A 322 -4.90 -9.43 -19.90
N LEU A 323 -5.89 -8.68 -20.40
CA LEU A 323 -6.54 -7.59 -19.67
C LEU A 323 -8.06 -7.71 -19.78
N ALA A 324 -8.75 -7.25 -18.75
CA ALA A 324 -10.20 -7.10 -18.80
C ALA A 324 -10.62 -6.18 -19.97
N PRO A 325 -11.79 -6.42 -20.61
CA PRO A 325 -12.25 -5.61 -21.74
C PRO A 325 -12.31 -4.10 -21.47
N THR A 326 -12.61 -3.70 -20.22
CA THR A 326 -12.62 -2.31 -19.79
C THR A 326 -11.23 -1.66 -19.90
N LYS A 327 -10.16 -2.38 -19.51
CA LYS A 327 -8.77 -1.95 -19.63
C LYS A 327 -8.31 -1.86 -21.08
N ILE A 328 -8.70 -2.82 -21.92
CA ILE A 328 -8.45 -2.75 -23.37
C ILE A 328 -9.11 -1.50 -23.99
N ASN A 329 -10.35 -1.18 -23.61
CA ASN A 329 -11.04 0.00 -24.11
C ASN A 329 -10.35 1.31 -23.72
N ILE A 330 -9.78 1.40 -22.51
CA ILE A 330 -8.98 2.56 -22.08
C ILE A 330 -7.76 2.73 -22.99
N LEU A 331 -7.01 1.65 -23.26
CA LEU A 331 -5.85 1.70 -24.14
C LEU A 331 -6.23 2.13 -25.57
N LYS A 332 -7.37 1.65 -26.08
CA LYS A 332 -7.93 2.08 -27.38
C LYS A 332 -8.32 3.55 -27.39
N GLN A 333 -9.02 4.01 -26.35
CA GLN A 333 -9.46 5.40 -26.20
C GLN A 333 -8.28 6.37 -26.27
N TYR A 334 -7.15 6.02 -25.62
CA TYR A 334 -5.93 6.81 -25.64
C TYR A 334 -5.01 6.52 -26.84
N GLY A 335 -5.44 5.71 -27.81
CA GLY A 335 -4.69 5.42 -29.03
C GLY A 335 -3.36 4.71 -28.79
N VAL A 336 -3.23 3.94 -27.70
CA VAL A 336 -1.98 3.29 -27.30
C VAL A 336 -1.52 2.28 -28.35
N PHE A 337 -2.43 1.41 -28.81
CA PHE A 337 -2.10 0.40 -29.84
C PHE A 337 -1.74 1.04 -31.18
N ASN A 338 -2.49 2.06 -31.61
CA ASN A 338 -2.16 2.84 -32.81
C ASN A 338 -0.77 3.48 -32.67
N SER A 339 -0.45 4.07 -31.52
CA SER A 339 0.85 4.68 -31.26
C SER A 339 1.99 3.64 -31.30
N PHE A 340 1.78 2.46 -30.73
CA PHE A 340 2.73 1.34 -30.85
C PHE A 340 2.96 0.93 -32.30
N LEU A 341 1.91 0.78 -33.10
CA LEU A 341 2.01 0.46 -34.53
C LEU A 341 2.80 1.53 -35.29
N TRP A 342 2.51 2.82 -35.05
CA TRP A 342 3.18 3.92 -35.75
C TRP A 342 4.61 4.21 -35.30
N ASN A 343 4.99 3.80 -34.09
CA ASN A 343 6.30 4.06 -33.52
C ASN A 343 7.19 2.82 -33.59
N ALA A 344 6.98 1.82 -32.73
CA ALA A 344 7.77 0.59 -32.70
C ALA A 344 7.43 -0.37 -33.86
N GLY A 345 6.17 -0.42 -34.29
CA GLY A 345 5.69 -1.28 -35.38
C GLY A 345 5.90 -0.73 -36.79
N LYS A 346 6.50 0.47 -36.92
CA LYS A 346 6.58 1.21 -38.19
C LYS A 346 7.31 0.48 -39.32
N ASP A 347 8.17 -0.47 -38.96
CA ASP A 347 8.91 -1.30 -39.92
C ASP A 347 7.99 -2.14 -40.81
N LEU A 348 6.73 -2.37 -40.39
CA LEU A 348 5.69 -2.95 -41.26
C LEU A 348 5.58 -2.22 -42.60
N PHE A 349 5.75 -0.91 -42.56
CA PHE A 349 5.54 -0.03 -43.70
C PHE A 349 6.83 0.27 -44.48
N ASN A 350 7.97 -0.28 -44.05
CA ASN A 350 9.26 -0.08 -44.70
C ASN A 350 9.65 -1.31 -45.53
N ASN A 351 9.33 -1.25 -46.82
CA ASN A 351 9.40 -2.38 -47.73
C ASN A 351 10.70 -2.46 -48.55
N SER A 352 11.79 -1.80 -48.14
CA SER A 352 13.08 -1.93 -48.84
C SER A 352 13.74 -3.29 -48.56
N GLY A 353 14.64 -3.70 -49.45
CA GLY A 353 15.41 -4.92 -49.25
C GLY A 353 16.26 -4.90 -47.98
N ASP A 354 16.90 -3.75 -47.71
CA ASP A 354 17.75 -3.54 -46.55
C ASP A 354 16.94 -3.49 -45.25
N ALA A 355 15.78 -2.83 -45.25
CA ALA A 355 14.91 -2.77 -44.08
C ALA A 355 14.39 -4.17 -43.69
N HIS A 356 14.06 -5.00 -44.67
CA HIS A 356 13.68 -6.38 -44.44
C HIS A 356 14.86 -7.23 -43.96
N TRP A 357 16.06 -7.01 -44.51
CA TRP A 357 17.27 -7.68 -44.03
C TRP A 357 17.50 -7.38 -42.55
N ASP A 358 17.45 -6.10 -42.17
CA ASP A 358 17.62 -5.68 -40.78
C ASP A 358 16.51 -6.28 -39.91
N TYR A 359 15.24 -6.15 -40.30
CA TYR A 359 14.10 -6.61 -39.51
C TYR A 359 14.11 -8.12 -39.26
N TYR A 360 14.41 -8.93 -40.30
CA TYR A 360 14.43 -10.39 -40.21
C TYR A 360 15.82 -10.97 -39.91
N ALA A 361 16.81 -10.12 -39.62
CA ALA A 361 18.15 -10.56 -39.27
C ALA A 361 18.12 -11.51 -38.07
N TRP A 362 18.93 -12.57 -38.15
CA TRP A 362 19.08 -13.51 -37.05
C TRP A 362 19.54 -12.78 -35.77
N GLY A 363 18.80 -12.95 -34.68
CA GLY A 363 19.08 -12.31 -33.39
C GLY A 363 18.46 -10.93 -33.16
N ASN A 364 17.80 -10.29 -34.13
CA ASN A 364 17.15 -8.98 -33.94
C ASN A 364 15.90 -9.07 -33.01
N GLY A 365 15.35 -10.27 -32.82
CA GLY A 365 14.21 -10.52 -31.95
C GLY A 365 12.91 -9.83 -32.39
N LYS A 366 12.89 -9.16 -33.55
CA LYS A 366 11.67 -8.62 -34.16
C LYS A 366 10.86 -9.73 -34.81
N ASP A 367 9.55 -9.65 -34.67
CA ASP A 367 8.62 -10.67 -35.17
C ASP A 367 7.31 -10.01 -35.64
N ASP A 368 6.84 -10.44 -36.81
CA ASP A 368 5.57 -9.99 -37.37
C ASP A 368 4.37 -10.44 -36.53
N THR A 369 4.51 -11.48 -35.72
CA THR A 369 3.47 -11.95 -34.79
C THR A 369 3.02 -10.83 -33.85
N ASN A 370 3.96 -10.01 -33.35
CA ASN A 370 3.64 -8.85 -32.51
C ASN A 370 2.83 -7.79 -33.26
N ILE A 371 3.16 -7.59 -34.54
CA ILE A 371 2.45 -6.64 -35.40
C ILE A 371 1.03 -7.14 -35.63
N ILE A 372 0.87 -8.39 -36.05
CA ILE A 372 -0.42 -9.03 -36.30
C ILE A 372 -1.29 -8.94 -35.03
N LYS A 373 -0.73 -9.28 -33.87
CA LYS A 373 -1.43 -9.16 -32.58
C LYS A 373 -1.82 -7.72 -32.24
N CYS A 374 -1.02 -6.72 -32.61
CA CYS A 374 -1.41 -5.33 -32.45
C CYS A 374 -2.68 -4.99 -33.24
N PHE A 375 -2.87 -5.55 -34.45
CA PHE A 375 -4.05 -5.32 -35.28
C PHE A 375 -5.36 -5.86 -34.68
N ASP A 376 -5.29 -6.83 -33.77
CA ASP A 376 -6.45 -7.30 -33.01
C ASP A 376 -7.05 -6.15 -32.17
N HIS A 377 -6.20 -5.23 -31.70
CA HIS A 377 -6.53 -4.20 -30.73
C HIS A 377 -6.53 -2.76 -31.25
N ILE A 378 -6.01 -2.49 -32.45
CA ILE A 378 -6.03 -1.12 -32.98
C ILE A 378 -7.45 -0.60 -33.24
N THR A 379 -7.58 0.72 -33.25
CA THR A 379 -8.71 1.41 -33.87
C THR A 379 -8.38 1.64 -35.34
N TRP A 380 -9.19 1.10 -36.24
CA TRP A 380 -9.00 1.30 -37.68
C TRP A 380 -9.47 2.69 -38.10
N ASP A 381 -8.70 3.34 -38.98
CA ASP A 381 -9.05 4.62 -39.58
C ASP A 381 -8.63 4.65 -41.06
N VAL A 382 -9.10 5.67 -41.79
CA VAL A 382 -8.83 5.84 -43.23
C VAL A 382 -7.33 5.92 -43.51
N LYS A 383 -6.59 6.67 -42.68
CA LYS A 383 -5.15 6.89 -42.86
C LYS A 383 -4.37 5.57 -42.79
N LEU A 384 -4.76 4.67 -41.89
CA LEU A 384 -4.14 3.37 -41.76
C LEU A 384 -4.46 2.46 -42.94
N ILE A 385 -5.71 2.44 -43.40
CA ILE A 385 -6.13 1.68 -44.58
C ILE A 385 -5.34 2.12 -45.81
N GLU A 386 -5.26 3.43 -46.06
CA GLU A 386 -4.46 4.00 -47.15
C GLU A 386 -2.98 3.64 -47.04
N LYS A 387 -2.43 3.69 -45.81
CA LYS A 387 -1.03 3.32 -45.59
C LYS A 387 -0.77 1.85 -45.88
N ILE A 388 -1.66 0.95 -45.48
CA ILE A 388 -1.57 -0.47 -45.78
C ILE A 388 -1.65 -0.70 -47.29
N GLU A 389 -2.61 -0.07 -47.97
CA GLU A 389 -2.78 -0.18 -49.42
C GLU A 389 -1.50 0.22 -50.16
N ILE A 390 -0.97 1.41 -49.86
CA ILE A 390 0.25 1.94 -50.50
C ILE A 390 1.45 1.05 -50.19
N SER A 391 1.67 0.70 -48.92
CA SER A 391 2.80 -0.14 -48.55
C SER A 391 2.70 -1.54 -49.17
N PHE A 392 1.51 -2.13 -49.23
CA PHE A 392 1.34 -3.46 -49.82
C PHE A 392 1.54 -3.44 -51.34
N LYS A 393 1.03 -2.40 -52.01
CA LYS A 393 1.31 -2.12 -53.43
C LYS A 393 2.80 -2.06 -53.71
N ASP A 394 3.51 -1.17 -53.01
CA ASP A 394 4.95 -0.92 -53.21
C ASP A 394 5.76 -2.22 -53.06
N LEU A 395 5.39 -3.06 -52.08
CA LEU A 395 6.03 -4.34 -51.85
C LEU A 395 5.77 -5.34 -52.98
N LYS A 396 4.52 -5.49 -53.43
CA LYS A 396 4.17 -6.41 -54.52
C LYS A 396 4.83 -6.01 -55.83
N GLU A 397 4.91 -4.72 -56.12
CA GLU A 397 5.52 -4.21 -57.36
C GLU A 397 7.05 -4.38 -57.37
N ASN A 398 7.72 -4.34 -56.21
CA ASN A 398 9.19 -4.38 -56.16
C ASN A 398 9.78 -5.75 -55.85
N VAL A 399 9.07 -6.67 -55.16
CA VAL A 399 9.69 -7.87 -54.57
C VAL A 399 10.33 -8.79 -55.63
N GLU A 400 9.67 -8.97 -56.76
CA GLU A 400 10.15 -9.85 -57.84
C GLU A 400 11.41 -9.32 -58.52
N SER A 401 11.60 -7.99 -58.51
CA SER A 401 12.73 -7.30 -59.15
C SER A 401 14.02 -7.33 -58.32
N ARG A 402 13.97 -7.73 -57.04
CA ARG A 402 15.14 -7.77 -56.16
C ARG A 402 16.16 -8.79 -56.68
N THR A 403 17.44 -8.52 -56.59
CA THR A 403 18.48 -9.47 -57.07
C THR A 403 18.90 -10.48 -56.02
N ASN A 404 18.83 -10.13 -54.74
CA ASN A 404 19.20 -10.98 -53.61
C ASN A 404 18.03 -11.92 -53.20
N SER A 405 18.31 -13.23 -53.10
CA SER A 405 17.31 -14.27 -52.78
C SER A 405 16.70 -14.13 -51.38
N ASP A 406 17.50 -13.77 -50.38
CA ASP A 406 17.03 -13.60 -49.01
C ASP A 406 16.11 -12.37 -48.90
N SER A 407 16.46 -11.31 -49.62
CA SER A 407 15.64 -10.11 -49.72
C SER A 407 14.29 -10.38 -50.40
N LYS A 408 14.26 -11.24 -51.43
CA LYS A 408 12.99 -11.73 -52.02
C LYS A 408 12.20 -12.55 -51.02
N TYR A 409 12.84 -13.53 -50.37
CA TYR A 409 12.20 -14.40 -49.38
C TYR A 409 11.55 -13.59 -48.24
N ASN A 410 12.29 -12.64 -47.69
CA ASN A 410 11.80 -11.73 -46.65
C ASN A 410 10.66 -10.83 -47.15
N GLY A 411 10.73 -10.36 -48.40
CA GLY A 411 9.62 -9.66 -49.05
C GLY A 411 8.35 -10.50 -49.14
N HIS A 412 8.46 -11.76 -49.55
CA HIS A 412 7.33 -12.69 -49.56
C HIS A 412 6.79 -13.01 -48.16
N LYS A 413 7.66 -13.05 -47.14
CA LYS A 413 7.22 -13.19 -45.74
C LYS A 413 6.35 -11.99 -45.34
N ARG A 414 6.81 -10.76 -45.60
CA ARG A 414 6.03 -9.53 -45.35
C ARG A 414 4.71 -9.49 -46.15
N ILE A 415 4.69 -9.97 -47.39
CA ILE A 415 3.44 -10.12 -48.17
C ILE A 415 2.43 -11.00 -47.43
N ARG A 416 2.86 -12.13 -46.85
CA ARG A 416 1.97 -12.99 -46.07
C ARG A 416 1.41 -12.26 -44.85
N THR A 417 2.24 -11.50 -44.15
CA THR A 417 1.82 -10.65 -43.01
C THR A 417 0.74 -9.65 -43.42
N PHE A 418 0.90 -8.93 -44.54
CA PHE A 418 -0.14 -8.02 -45.04
C PHE A 418 -1.45 -8.75 -45.32
N LYS A 419 -1.41 -9.90 -45.99
CA LYS A 419 -2.61 -10.70 -46.27
C LYS A 419 -3.33 -11.09 -44.99
N GLU A 420 -2.60 -11.63 -44.02
CA GLU A 420 -3.16 -12.07 -42.74
C GLU A 420 -3.82 -10.92 -41.96
N ILE A 421 -3.19 -9.74 -41.93
CA ILE A 421 -3.77 -8.53 -41.31
C ILE A 421 -5.08 -8.11 -42.02
N ILE A 422 -5.09 -8.11 -43.36
CA ILE A 422 -6.26 -7.69 -44.13
C ILE A 422 -7.42 -8.68 -43.96
N GLU A 423 -7.13 -9.98 -44.06
CA GLU A 423 -8.12 -11.05 -43.94
C GLU A 423 -8.73 -11.10 -42.53
N SER A 424 -7.91 -11.00 -41.48
CA SER A 424 -8.37 -11.00 -40.08
C SER A 424 -9.19 -9.76 -39.71
N SER A 425 -9.01 -8.64 -40.42
CA SER A 425 -9.65 -7.35 -40.11
C SER A 425 -10.67 -6.91 -41.16
N LYS A 426 -11.09 -7.80 -42.06
CA LYS A 426 -11.98 -7.48 -43.21
C LYS A 426 -13.24 -6.71 -42.82
N ASP A 427 -13.89 -7.08 -41.72
CA ASP A 427 -15.17 -6.48 -41.32
C ASP A 427 -14.95 -5.05 -40.79
N LYS A 428 -13.87 -4.84 -40.02
CA LYS A 428 -13.45 -3.51 -39.54
C LYS A 428 -13.07 -2.59 -40.71
N ILE A 429 -12.35 -3.12 -41.70
CA ILE A 429 -11.97 -2.38 -42.92
C ILE A 429 -13.22 -1.97 -43.71
N LYS A 430 -14.17 -2.90 -43.91
CA LYS A 430 -15.45 -2.64 -44.58
C LYS A 430 -16.26 -1.55 -43.86
N GLU A 431 -16.33 -1.63 -42.54
CA GLU A 431 -17.02 -0.64 -41.70
C GLU A 431 -16.42 0.76 -41.87
N VAL A 432 -15.10 0.91 -41.71
CA VAL A 432 -14.43 2.21 -41.88
C VAL A 432 -14.59 2.76 -43.30
N CYS A 433 -14.47 1.91 -44.33
CA CYS A 433 -14.68 2.34 -45.72
C CYS A 433 -16.12 2.82 -45.94
N LYS A 434 -17.10 2.09 -45.42
CA LYS A 434 -18.52 2.46 -45.51
C LYS A 434 -18.79 3.79 -44.82
N ASP A 435 -18.31 3.95 -43.58
CA ASP A 435 -18.54 5.15 -42.77
C ASP A 435 -17.89 6.40 -43.37
N ASN A 436 -16.84 6.23 -44.18
CA ASN A 436 -16.11 7.31 -44.83
C ASN A 436 -16.36 7.41 -46.35
N SER A 437 -17.34 6.67 -46.89
CA SER A 437 -17.68 6.66 -48.33
C SER A 437 -16.51 6.32 -49.26
N ILE A 438 -15.62 5.43 -48.83
CA ILE A 438 -14.49 4.93 -49.62
C ILE A 438 -14.94 3.71 -50.43
N ASN A 439 -14.82 3.78 -51.75
CA ASN A 439 -15.06 2.62 -52.62
C ASN A 439 -13.85 1.66 -52.51
N LEU A 440 -14.08 0.42 -52.06
CA LEU A 440 -13.06 -0.63 -51.98
C LEU A 440 -12.40 -0.92 -53.34
N GLU A 441 -13.06 -0.65 -54.46
CA GLU A 441 -12.45 -0.78 -55.79
C GLU A 441 -11.26 0.17 -56.00
N ASN A 442 -11.20 1.28 -55.26
CA ASN A 442 -10.07 2.21 -55.26
C ASN A 442 -8.90 1.71 -54.40
N LEU A 443 -9.07 0.59 -53.68
CA LEU A 443 -8.06 -0.07 -52.85
C LEU A 443 -7.79 -1.49 -53.39
N PRO A 444 -7.29 -1.65 -54.64
CA PRO A 444 -7.22 -2.94 -55.32
C PRO A 444 -6.47 -4.04 -54.55
N TYR A 445 -5.43 -3.70 -53.78
CA TYR A 445 -4.62 -4.68 -53.06
C TYR A 445 -5.29 -5.17 -51.79
N ILE A 446 -6.03 -4.32 -51.09
CA ILE A 446 -6.90 -4.71 -49.97
C ILE A 446 -8.16 -5.44 -50.49
N ASN A 447 -8.79 -4.93 -51.54
CA ASN A 447 -10.04 -5.46 -52.10
C ASN A 447 -9.90 -6.91 -52.59
N GLU A 448 -8.70 -7.33 -53.01
CA GLU A 448 -8.37 -8.72 -53.34
C GLU A 448 -8.71 -9.71 -52.21
N PHE A 449 -8.59 -9.28 -50.95
CA PHE A 449 -8.74 -10.13 -49.76
C PHE A 449 -9.98 -9.80 -48.91
N VAL A 450 -10.65 -8.67 -49.20
CA VAL A 450 -11.81 -8.20 -48.43
C VAL A 450 -13.14 -8.62 -49.09
N LYS A 451 -13.16 -8.90 -50.40
CA LYS A 451 -14.34 -9.47 -51.09
C LYS A 451 -14.81 -10.75 -50.42
#